data_AF-A0A9E0TZ58-F1
#
_entry.id   AF-A0A9E0TZ58-F1
#
_cell.length_a   1.000
_cell.length_b   1.000
_cell.length_c   1.000
_cell.angle_alpha   90.00
_cell.angle_beta   90.00
_cell.angle_gamma   90.00
#
_symmetry.space_group_name_H-M   'P 1'
#
loop_
_entity.id
_entity.type
_entity.pdbx_description
1 polymer ?
#
loop_
_entity_poly.entity_id
_entity_poly.type
_entity_poly.pdbx_seq_one_letter_code
_entity_poly.pdbx_strand_id
1 'polypeptide(L)'
;HVCIEGETGVGKTTFIKEVLEKQPWCTVFYGIKELAACARCNNGTVPILFLDEINAQGRQFNCLEGLYTGGVVDDAGNYHPTNPHMRVVSCQNPKEYGGERREIEFLKRHPNTITFTALPDDYLASKYNLDKVLLQVFKKVPGLTPRELEMMQLMPDPHYAAYLIARCALPLSKQKDFTYWFTGRFPLKTPHIDIDLGDFELTESRQEICSLMCDLLSVRKKRKSGGLGAISLMGLPGDGKSLFAEAICRAMNLRRVEPHEIGTVDVDAYCKVPAKMNEVDKRKILLTAFHAGQVVIEEEANVAKPLESLHNAILMGYDEEGKSAEKDGFFIIRTQNDLTSKGRRPAS
;
A
#
# COMPACT_ATOMS: atom_id res chain seq x y z
N HIS A 1 5.91 -20.66 16.86
CA HIS A 1 5.82 -19.52 15.92
C HIS A 1 5.96 -20.07 14.50
N VAL A 2 5.35 -19.41 13.49
CA VAL A 2 5.49 -19.71 12.06
C VAL A 2 5.73 -18.40 11.32
N CYS A 3 6.69 -18.36 10.39
CA CYS A 3 6.91 -17.25 9.48
C CYS A 3 6.45 -17.61 8.06
N ILE A 4 5.72 -16.72 7.41
CA ILE A 4 5.26 -16.84 6.04
C ILE A 4 6.12 -15.90 5.19
N GLU A 5 6.89 -16.47 4.26
CA GLU A 5 7.74 -15.72 3.35
C GLU A 5 7.23 -15.81 1.91
N GLY A 6 7.18 -14.70 1.20
CA GLY A 6 6.78 -14.67 -0.21
C GLY A 6 6.86 -13.26 -0.78
N GLU A 7 6.77 -13.11 -2.09
CA GLU A 7 6.82 -11.81 -2.75
C GLU A 7 5.70 -10.87 -2.28
N THR A 8 5.82 -9.57 -2.56
CA THR A 8 4.72 -8.63 -2.30
C THR A 8 3.52 -8.98 -3.18
N GLY A 9 2.30 -8.63 -2.75
CA GLY A 9 1.10 -8.79 -3.57
C GLY A 9 0.61 -10.23 -3.81
N VAL A 10 1.33 -11.27 -3.37
CA VAL A 10 0.92 -12.68 -3.51
C VAL A 10 -0.27 -13.08 -2.62
N GLY A 11 -0.70 -12.20 -1.71
CA GLY A 11 -1.90 -12.40 -0.88
C GLY A 11 -1.67 -12.93 0.53
N LYS A 12 -0.46 -12.82 1.10
CA LYS A 12 -0.15 -13.26 2.48
C LYS A 12 -1.10 -12.66 3.52
N THR A 13 -1.20 -11.34 3.58
CA THR A 13 -2.08 -10.63 4.52
C THR A 13 -3.56 -10.93 4.26
N THR A 14 -3.94 -11.01 2.98
CA THR A 14 -5.29 -11.38 2.55
C THR A 14 -5.67 -12.78 3.03
N PHE A 15 -4.74 -13.75 2.96
CA PHE A 15 -4.98 -15.11 3.45
C PHE A 15 -5.27 -15.11 4.96
N ILE A 16 -4.51 -14.33 5.74
CA ILE A 16 -4.73 -14.23 7.19
C ILE A 16 -6.12 -13.65 7.48
N LYS A 17 -6.51 -12.57 6.81
CA LYS A 17 -7.81 -11.89 7.06
C LYS A 17 -9.01 -12.66 6.50
N GLU A 18 -8.90 -13.15 5.28
CA GLU A 18 -10.04 -13.73 4.57
C GLU A 18 -10.22 -15.23 4.84
N VAL A 19 -9.17 -15.91 5.31
CA VAL A 19 -9.19 -17.36 5.54
C VAL A 19 -8.98 -17.71 7.01
N LEU A 20 -7.88 -17.25 7.62
CA LEU A 20 -7.53 -17.63 9.00
C LEU A 20 -8.45 -16.98 10.03
N GLU A 21 -8.66 -15.66 9.95
CA GLU A 21 -9.50 -14.91 10.89
C GLU A 21 -10.97 -15.35 10.86
N LYS A 22 -11.44 -15.89 9.73
CA LYS A 22 -12.80 -16.42 9.60
C LYS A 22 -12.99 -17.81 10.23
N GLN A 23 -11.93 -18.42 10.74
CA GLN A 23 -12.04 -19.71 11.38
C GLN A 23 -12.61 -19.58 12.80
N PRO A 24 -13.64 -20.36 13.17
CA PRO A 24 -14.29 -20.24 14.48
C PRO A 24 -13.42 -20.68 15.65
N TRP A 25 -12.29 -21.35 15.38
CA TRP A 25 -11.40 -21.92 16.39
C TRP A 25 -10.25 -20.99 16.80
N CYS A 26 -10.08 -19.82 16.17
CA CYS A 26 -9.04 -18.86 16.54
C CYS A 26 -9.55 -17.43 16.68
N THR A 27 -8.80 -16.64 17.45
CA THR A 27 -8.92 -15.18 17.48
C THR A 27 -7.59 -14.59 17.04
N VAL A 28 -7.61 -13.71 16.05
CA VAL A 28 -6.40 -13.07 15.50
C VAL A 28 -6.24 -11.68 16.11
N PHE A 29 -5.04 -11.39 16.61
CA PHE A 29 -4.61 -10.12 17.19
C PHE A 29 -3.56 -9.50 16.26
N TYR A 30 -3.80 -8.28 15.79
CA TYR A 30 -2.96 -7.64 14.76
C TYR A 30 -1.94 -6.69 15.39
N GLY A 31 -0.67 -6.91 15.05
CA GLY A 31 0.41 -6.01 15.45
C GLY A 31 0.91 -6.23 16.88
N ILE A 32 2.10 -5.72 17.15
CA ILE A 32 2.84 -6.06 18.38
C ILE A 32 2.25 -5.43 19.65
N LYS A 33 1.45 -4.37 19.52
CA LYS A 33 0.74 -3.73 20.65
C LYS A 33 -0.28 -4.68 21.29
N GLU A 34 -0.83 -5.60 20.50
CA GLU A 34 -1.78 -6.60 20.96
C GLU A 34 -1.12 -7.82 21.62
N LEU A 35 0.21 -7.83 21.79
CA LEU A 35 0.94 -8.94 22.41
C LEU A 35 0.37 -9.31 23.78
N ALA A 36 0.14 -8.31 24.64
CA ALA A 36 -0.38 -8.52 25.99
C ALA A 36 -1.84 -9.02 25.98
N ALA A 37 -2.68 -8.50 25.06
CA ALA A 37 -4.05 -8.95 24.90
C ALA A 37 -4.11 -10.39 24.39
N CYS A 38 -3.30 -10.71 23.39
CA CYS A 38 -3.16 -12.04 22.82
C CYS A 38 -2.66 -13.06 23.86
N ALA A 39 -1.63 -12.71 24.65
CA ALA A 39 -1.07 -13.62 25.66
C ALA A 39 -2.08 -13.99 26.75
N ARG A 40 -2.93 -13.04 27.13
CA ARG A 40 -3.97 -13.20 28.18
C ARG A 40 -5.30 -13.72 27.66
N CYS A 41 -5.43 -13.92 26.35
CA CYS A 41 -6.69 -14.34 25.75
C CYS A 41 -7.08 -15.74 26.23
N ASN A 42 -8.30 -15.83 26.77
CA ASN A 42 -8.90 -17.07 27.26
C ASN A 42 -10.40 -17.14 26.91
N ASN A 43 -10.73 -16.85 25.66
CA ASN A 43 -12.11 -16.85 25.16
C ASN A 43 -12.55 -18.21 24.58
N GLY A 44 -11.83 -19.30 24.89
CA GLY A 44 -12.10 -20.63 24.35
C GLY A 44 -11.59 -20.87 22.92
N THR A 45 -10.93 -19.88 22.30
CA THR A 45 -10.28 -20.03 20.99
C THR A 45 -8.76 -20.06 21.10
N VAL A 46 -8.08 -20.43 20.02
CA VAL A 46 -6.61 -20.31 19.90
C VAL A 46 -6.25 -18.85 19.63
N PRO A 47 -5.54 -18.15 20.53
CA PRO A 47 -5.12 -16.77 20.27
C PRO A 47 -3.90 -16.75 19.36
N ILE A 48 -3.99 -15.98 18.28
CA ILE A 48 -2.95 -15.85 17.26
C ILE A 48 -2.50 -14.39 17.18
N LEU A 49 -1.25 -14.12 17.53
CA LEU A 49 -0.64 -12.83 17.24
C LEU A 49 -0.15 -12.83 15.79
N PHE A 50 -0.71 -11.96 14.97
CA PHE A 50 -0.29 -11.76 13.59
C PHE A 50 0.59 -10.51 13.46
N LEU A 51 1.77 -10.70 12.87
CA LEU A 51 2.75 -9.64 12.65
C LEU A 51 3.07 -9.55 11.15
N ASP A 52 2.68 -8.45 10.50
CA ASP A 52 2.93 -8.26 9.07
C ASP A 52 4.25 -7.54 8.80
N GLU A 53 4.86 -7.80 7.65
CA GLU A 53 6.14 -7.24 7.20
C GLU A 53 7.20 -7.10 8.31
N ILE A 54 7.39 -8.14 9.13
CA ILE A 54 8.21 -8.06 10.35
C ILE A 54 9.64 -7.59 10.06
N ASN A 55 10.17 -7.89 8.88
CA ASN A 55 11.52 -7.51 8.50
C ASN A 55 11.67 -6.05 8.08
N ALA A 56 10.57 -5.33 7.82
CA ALA A 56 10.57 -3.91 7.50
C ALA A 56 10.35 -3.00 8.74
N GLN A 57 10.04 -3.57 9.91
CA GLN A 57 9.70 -2.78 11.11
C GLN A 57 10.92 -2.29 11.92
N GLY A 58 12.16 -2.60 11.49
CA GLY A 58 13.36 -2.23 12.23
C GLY A 58 13.51 -2.89 13.62
N ARG A 59 12.67 -3.89 13.94
CA ARG A 59 12.58 -4.57 15.25
C ARG A 59 13.15 -5.99 15.17
N GLN A 60 13.76 -6.47 16.27
CA GLN A 60 14.35 -7.82 16.38
C GLN A 60 13.44 -8.86 17.05
N PHE A 61 12.30 -8.42 17.58
CA PHE A 61 11.25 -9.27 18.18
C PHE A 61 11.70 -10.18 19.33
N ASN A 62 12.75 -9.78 20.07
CA ASN A 62 13.23 -10.50 21.26
C ASN A 62 12.15 -10.68 22.35
N CYS A 63 11.13 -9.82 22.38
CA CYS A 63 9.92 -9.95 23.20
C CYS A 63 9.20 -11.30 23.06
N LEU A 64 9.37 -11.97 21.91
CA LEU A 64 8.74 -13.25 21.58
C LEU A 64 9.56 -14.47 22.01
N GLU A 65 10.81 -14.30 22.46
CA GLU A 65 11.66 -15.42 22.89
C GLU A 65 10.99 -16.26 23.97
N GLY A 66 10.27 -15.59 24.88
CA GLY A 66 9.62 -16.29 25.97
C GLY A 66 8.37 -17.08 25.56
N LEU A 67 7.94 -17.06 24.29
CA LEU A 67 6.99 -18.06 23.76
C LEU A 67 7.47 -19.51 24.01
N TYR A 68 8.79 -19.70 24.06
CA TYR A 68 9.42 -21.01 24.27
C TYR A 68 9.67 -21.33 25.75
N THR A 69 9.43 -20.37 26.65
CA THR A 69 9.61 -20.52 28.10
C THR A 69 8.32 -20.26 28.91
N GLY A 70 7.21 -19.94 28.24
CA GLY A 70 5.88 -19.83 28.83
C GLY A 70 5.39 -18.41 29.14
N GLY A 71 6.06 -17.36 28.64
CA GLY A 71 5.55 -16.00 28.75
C GLY A 71 6.31 -14.99 27.90
N VAL A 72 5.67 -13.92 27.46
CA VAL A 72 6.25 -12.87 26.59
C VAL A 72 6.47 -11.58 27.36
N VAL A 73 7.29 -10.68 26.84
CA VAL A 73 7.58 -9.37 27.46
C VAL A 73 7.15 -8.26 26.51
N ASP A 74 6.33 -7.32 26.98
CA ASP A 74 5.90 -6.17 26.17
C ASP A 74 6.95 -5.05 26.10
N ASP A 75 6.66 -4.00 25.33
CA ASP A 75 7.57 -2.86 25.15
C ASP A 75 7.78 -2.02 26.42
N ALA A 76 6.89 -2.16 27.41
CA ALA A 76 7.03 -1.54 28.72
C ALA A 76 7.83 -2.43 29.70
N GLY A 77 8.31 -3.61 29.25
CA GLY A 77 9.06 -4.54 30.07
C GLY A 77 8.19 -5.42 30.98
N ASN A 78 6.86 -5.40 30.81
CA ASN A 78 5.98 -6.24 31.63
C ASN A 78 5.96 -7.67 31.08
N TYR A 79 6.05 -8.63 32.00
CA TYR A 79 5.91 -10.05 31.69
C TYR A 79 4.44 -10.45 31.62
N HIS A 80 4.08 -11.16 30.56
CA HIS A 80 2.75 -11.73 30.34
C HIS A 80 2.89 -13.24 30.18
N PRO A 81 2.40 -14.05 31.14
CA PRO A 81 2.31 -15.49 30.96
C PRO A 81 1.53 -15.81 29.70
N THR A 82 2.05 -16.68 28.85
CA THR A 82 1.37 -17.07 27.60
C THR A 82 0.47 -18.25 27.87
N ASN A 83 -0.74 -18.20 27.32
CA ASN A 83 -1.55 -19.39 27.10
C ASN A 83 -0.73 -20.44 26.29
N PRO A 84 -0.63 -21.72 26.71
CA PRO A 84 0.07 -22.77 25.95
C PRO A 84 -0.42 -22.95 24.50
N HIS A 85 -1.66 -22.54 24.21
CA HIS A 85 -2.25 -22.56 22.88
C HIS A 85 -1.94 -21.33 22.05
N MET A 86 -1.38 -20.26 22.63
CA MET A 86 -1.01 -19.06 21.88
C MET A 86 -0.10 -19.42 20.70
N ARG A 87 -0.36 -18.80 19.55
CA ARG A 87 0.48 -18.91 18.36
C ARG A 87 0.91 -17.52 17.91
N VAL A 88 2.05 -17.47 17.23
CA VAL A 88 2.49 -16.27 16.51
C VAL A 88 2.69 -16.66 15.07
N VAL A 89 2.04 -15.92 14.18
CA VAL A 89 2.19 -16.00 12.73
C VAL A 89 2.78 -14.68 12.26
N SER A 90 3.89 -14.72 11.55
CA SER A 90 4.51 -13.52 11.00
C SER A 90 4.62 -13.60 9.48
N CYS A 91 4.57 -12.46 8.79
CA CYS A 91 4.83 -12.37 7.35
C CYS A 91 6.09 -11.55 7.08
N GLN A 92 6.88 -11.97 6.08
CA GLN A 92 7.99 -11.18 5.57
C GLN A 92 8.10 -11.30 4.05
N ASN A 93 8.71 -10.28 3.42
CA ASN A 93 9.14 -10.38 2.01
C ASN A 93 10.62 -10.80 1.98
N PRO A 94 11.09 -11.46 0.89
CA PRO A 94 12.50 -11.77 0.72
C PRO A 94 13.39 -10.51 0.84
N LYS A 95 14.64 -10.68 1.29
CA LYS A 95 15.58 -9.56 1.49
C LYS A 95 15.95 -8.88 0.16
N GLU A 96 15.96 -9.66 -0.91
CA GLU A 96 16.24 -9.23 -2.28
C GLU A 96 15.27 -8.17 -2.78
N TYR A 97 14.10 -8.05 -2.14
CA TYR A 97 13.09 -7.04 -2.44
C TYR A 97 13.56 -5.60 -2.12
N GLY A 98 14.58 -5.42 -1.27
CA GLY A 98 15.10 -4.10 -0.89
C GLY A 98 14.26 -3.37 0.17
N GLY A 99 14.47 -2.05 0.29
CA GLY A 99 13.86 -1.20 1.33
C GLY A 99 14.57 -1.28 2.69
N GLU A 100 13.87 -0.97 3.79
CA GLU A 100 14.41 -1.10 5.16
C GLU A 100 14.44 -2.54 5.70
N ARG A 101 14.31 -3.54 4.81
CA ARG A 101 14.22 -4.96 5.19
C ARG A 101 15.52 -5.46 5.80
N ARG A 102 15.43 -5.94 7.05
CA ARG A 102 16.56 -6.46 7.81
C ARG A 102 16.36 -7.91 8.18
N GLU A 103 17.47 -8.58 8.42
CA GLU A 103 17.41 -9.89 9.04
C GLU A 103 16.93 -9.78 10.49
N ILE A 104 16.11 -10.74 10.91
CA ILE A 104 15.52 -10.80 12.25
C ILE A 104 16.17 -11.95 13.01
N GLU A 105 16.85 -11.63 14.10
CA GLU A 105 17.59 -12.59 14.91
C GLU A 105 16.68 -13.63 15.57
N PHE A 106 15.45 -13.24 15.96
CA PHE A 106 14.43 -14.17 16.43
C PHE A 106 14.14 -15.29 15.41
N LEU A 107 14.04 -14.97 14.11
CA LEU A 107 13.78 -15.98 13.07
C LEU A 107 14.98 -16.90 12.82
N LYS A 108 16.21 -16.43 13.03
CA LYS A 108 17.41 -17.29 12.93
C LYS A 108 17.44 -18.35 14.02
N ARG A 109 17.09 -17.94 15.24
CA ARG A 109 17.08 -18.83 16.41
C ARG A 109 15.92 -19.81 16.35
N HIS A 110 14.80 -19.41 15.75
CA HIS A 110 13.59 -20.20 15.64
C HIS A 110 13.14 -20.34 14.17
N PRO A 111 13.89 -21.10 13.34
CA PRO A 111 13.60 -21.21 11.91
C PRO A 111 12.35 -22.08 11.70
N ASN A 112 11.21 -21.44 11.47
CA ASN A 112 9.98 -22.10 11.06
C ASN A 112 9.28 -21.31 9.96
N THR A 113 9.96 -21.21 8.81
CA THR A 113 9.51 -20.42 7.66
C THR A 113 8.85 -21.32 6.62
N ILE A 114 7.69 -20.90 6.14
CA ILE A 114 6.97 -21.51 5.01
C ILE A 114 6.90 -20.53 3.85
N THR A 115 7.07 -21.04 2.63
CA THR A 115 6.96 -20.23 1.41
C THR A 115 5.50 -20.08 1.00
N PHE A 116 5.07 -18.86 0.71
CA PHE A 116 3.75 -18.52 0.19
C PHE A 116 3.88 -18.14 -1.28
N THR A 117 3.42 -19.02 -2.16
CA THR A 117 3.50 -18.84 -3.60
C THR A 117 2.31 -18.05 -4.14
N ALA A 118 2.51 -17.39 -5.28
CA ALA A 118 1.43 -16.71 -5.99
C ALA A 118 0.34 -17.70 -6.41
N LEU A 119 -0.89 -17.20 -6.49
CA LEU A 119 -2.01 -17.95 -7.04
C LEU A 119 -1.78 -18.27 -8.52
N PRO A 120 -2.24 -19.44 -9.02
CA PRO A 120 -2.11 -19.77 -10.44
C PRO A 120 -2.80 -18.77 -11.36
N ASP A 121 -2.17 -18.45 -12.49
CA ASP A 121 -2.70 -17.51 -13.49
C ASP A 121 -4.11 -17.86 -13.97
N ASP A 122 -4.40 -19.15 -14.17
CA ASP A 122 -5.73 -19.61 -14.59
C ASP A 122 -6.82 -19.35 -13.54
N TYR A 123 -6.44 -19.46 -12.25
CA TYR A 123 -7.33 -19.11 -11.15
C TYR A 123 -7.58 -17.60 -11.13
N LEU A 124 -6.55 -16.78 -11.30
CA LEU A 124 -6.67 -15.32 -11.34
C LEU A 124 -7.53 -14.85 -12.53
N ALA A 125 -7.27 -15.39 -13.72
CA ALA A 125 -8.03 -15.08 -14.93
C ALA A 125 -9.53 -15.38 -14.75
N SER A 126 -9.86 -16.52 -14.14
CA SER A 126 -11.23 -16.92 -13.83
C SER A 126 -11.86 -16.05 -12.73
N LYS A 127 -11.15 -15.84 -11.61
CA LYS A 127 -11.63 -15.07 -10.46
C LYS A 127 -11.98 -13.63 -10.82
N TYR A 128 -11.15 -12.99 -11.65
CA TYR A 128 -11.37 -11.61 -12.07
C TYR A 128 -12.24 -11.50 -13.33
N ASN A 129 -12.67 -12.60 -13.96
CA ASN A 129 -13.45 -12.57 -15.20
C ASN A 129 -12.83 -11.64 -16.27
N LEU A 130 -11.52 -11.82 -16.51
CA LEU A 130 -10.76 -10.94 -17.39
C LEU A 130 -11.30 -11.04 -18.82
N ASP A 131 -11.56 -9.90 -19.44
CA ASP A 131 -11.90 -9.87 -20.86
C ASP A 131 -10.69 -10.25 -21.74
N LYS A 132 -10.93 -10.34 -23.05
CA LYS A 132 -9.89 -10.75 -24.02
C LYS A 132 -8.65 -9.85 -24.02
N VAL A 133 -8.79 -8.56 -23.71
CA VAL A 133 -7.68 -7.60 -23.68
C VAL A 133 -6.88 -7.79 -22.40
N LEU A 134 -7.56 -7.73 -21.25
CA LEU A 134 -6.93 -7.88 -19.94
C LEU A 134 -6.23 -9.25 -19.80
N LEU A 135 -6.85 -10.32 -20.30
CA LEU A 135 -6.24 -11.66 -20.28
C LEU A 135 -4.96 -11.73 -21.11
N GLN A 136 -4.92 -11.07 -22.27
CA GLN A 136 -3.72 -11.03 -23.11
C GLN A 136 -2.62 -10.19 -22.48
N VAL A 137 -2.96 -9.07 -21.86
CA VAL A 137 -2.02 -8.24 -21.09
C VAL A 137 -1.45 -9.01 -19.91
N PHE A 138 -2.32 -9.67 -19.13
CA PHE A 138 -1.93 -10.49 -17.98
C PHE A 138 -0.94 -11.59 -18.37
N LYS A 139 -1.22 -12.33 -19.46
CA LYS A 139 -0.28 -13.35 -19.99
C LYS A 139 1.01 -12.76 -20.56
N LYS A 140 0.99 -11.50 -21.01
CA LYS A 140 2.14 -10.85 -21.66
C LYS A 140 3.12 -10.26 -20.63
N VAL A 141 2.61 -9.79 -19.50
CA VAL A 141 3.38 -9.05 -18.51
C VAL A 141 3.54 -9.87 -17.23
N PRO A 142 4.70 -10.52 -17.02
CA PRO A 142 4.95 -11.26 -15.80
C PRO A 142 5.01 -10.30 -14.61
N GLY A 143 4.53 -10.76 -13.46
CA GLY A 143 4.55 -9.99 -12.20
C GLY A 143 3.34 -9.08 -12.00
N LEU A 144 2.36 -9.07 -12.90
CA LEU A 144 1.05 -8.50 -12.58
C LEU A 144 0.42 -9.32 -11.45
N THR A 145 0.07 -8.66 -10.35
CA THR A 145 -0.53 -9.30 -9.18
C THR A 145 -2.06 -9.12 -9.21
N PRO A 146 -2.81 -9.81 -8.33
CA PRO A 146 -4.25 -9.61 -8.20
C PRO A 146 -4.63 -8.12 -7.97
N ARG A 147 -3.73 -7.34 -7.36
CA ARG A 147 -3.87 -5.91 -7.16
C ARG A 147 -3.96 -5.18 -8.49
N GLU A 148 -2.97 -5.33 -9.37
CA GLU A 148 -2.97 -4.66 -10.69
C GLU A 148 -4.17 -5.06 -11.53
N LEU A 149 -4.66 -6.30 -11.42
CA LEU A 149 -5.87 -6.73 -12.12
C LEU A 149 -7.12 -6.01 -11.61
N GLU A 150 -7.30 -5.93 -10.28
CA GLU A 150 -8.40 -5.15 -9.68
C GLU A 150 -8.31 -3.67 -10.08
N MET A 151 -7.08 -3.13 -10.14
CA MET A 151 -6.83 -1.77 -10.61
C MET A 151 -7.34 -1.54 -12.03
N MET A 152 -6.96 -2.41 -12.96
CA MET A 152 -7.38 -2.30 -14.36
C MET A 152 -8.91 -2.31 -14.48
N GLN A 153 -9.60 -3.13 -13.70
CA GLN A 153 -11.06 -3.28 -13.80
C GLN A 153 -11.86 -2.15 -13.16
N LEU A 154 -11.31 -1.48 -12.15
CA LEU A 154 -11.97 -0.36 -11.48
C LEU A 154 -11.91 0.93 -12.29
N MET A 155 -10.91 1.07 -13.18
CA MET A 155 -10.69 2.27 -13.96
C MET A 155 -11.79 2.51 -15.00
N PRO A 156 -12.13 3.77 -15.32
CA PRO A 156 -13.20 4.08 -16.27
C PRO A 156 -12.99 3.47 -17.66
N ASP A 157 -11.74 3.39 -18.13
CA ASP A 157 -11.33 2.63 -19.30
C ASP A 157 -10.36 1.50 -18.90
N PRO A 158 -10.86 0.27 -18.74
CA PRO A 158 -10.03 -0.87 -18.35
C PRO A 158 -8.93 -1.23 -19.35
N HIS A 159 -9.09 -0.92 -20.64
CA HIS A 159 -8.11 -1.25 -21.68
C HIS A 159 -6.96 -0.24 -21.65
N TYR A 160 -7.28 1.04 -21.50
CA TYR A 160 -6.28 2.07 -21.28
C TYR A 160 -5.52 1.87 -19.96
N ALA A 161 -6.24 1.54 -18.89
CA ALA A 161 -5.62 1.19 -17.61
C ALA A 161 -4.70 -0.03 -17.72
N ALA A 162 -5.12 -1.07 -18.46
CA ALA A 162 -4.28 -2.24 -18.72
C ALA A 162 -2.99 -1.87 -19.46
N TYR A 163 -3.05 -0.97 -20.45
CA TYR A 163 -1.85 -0.44 -21.10
C TYR A 163 -0.92 0.28 -20.10
N LEU A 164 -1.45 1.23 -19.34
CA LEU A 164 -0.64 2.04 -18.43
C LEU A 164 0.00 1.22 -17.31
N ILE A 165 -0.80 0.44 -16.59
CA ILE A 165 -0.34 -0.34 -15.43
C ILE A 165 0.67 -1.39 -15.88
N ALA A 166 0.40 -2.11 -16.98
CA ALA A 166 1.29 -3.14 -17.47
C ALA A 166 2.60 -2.57 -18.03
N ARG A 167 2.56 -1.40 -18.70
CA ARG A 167 3.76 -0.68 -19.13
C ARG A 167 4.61 -0.27 -17.91
N CYS A 168 3.97 0.24 -16.85
CA CYS A 168 4.66 0.64 -15.63
C CYS A 168 5.24 -0.53 -14.82
N ALA A 169 4.61 -1.71 -14.88
CA ALA A 169 5.11 -2.93 -14.26
C ALA A 169 6.36 -3.50 -14.96
N LEU A 170 6.64 -3.09 -16.21
CA LEU A 170 7.79 -3.55 -16.97
C LEU A 170 9.03 -2.67 -16.74
N PRO A 171 10.24 -3.28 -16.75
CA PRO A 171 11.49 -2.52 -16.81
C PRO A 171 11.50 -1.54 -18.00
N LEU A 172 12.12 -0.37 -17.82
CA LEU A 172 12.20 0.68 -18.86
C LEU A 172 12.63 0.16 -20.24
N SER A 173 13.57 -0.79 -20.26
CA SER A 173 14.06 -1.43 -21.49
C SER A 173 13.00 -2.20 -22.28
N LYS A 174 11.93 -2.66 -21.63
CA LYS A 174 10.84 -3.44 -22.24
C LYS A 174 9.58 -2.61 -22.54
N GLN A 175 9.51 -1.38 -22.04
CA GLN A 175 8.30 -0.56 -22.19
C GLN A 175 7.98 -0.23 -23.65
N LYS A 176 9.00 0.09 -24.46
CA LYS A 176 8.83 0.42 -25.89
C LYS A 176 8.26 -0.77 -26.68
N ASP A 177 8.81 -1.97 -26.45
CA ASP A 177 8.35 -3.20 -27.10
C ASP A 177 6.92 -3.56 -26.70
N PHE A 178 6.58 -3.34 -25.42
CA PHE A 178 5.21 -3.53 -24.94
C PHE A 178 4.25 -2.53 -25.60
N THR A 179 4.62 -1.25 -25.70
CA THR A 179 3.80 -0.25 -26.38
C THR A 179 3.53 -0.65 -27.82
N TYR A 180 4.56 -1.05 -28.58
CA TYR A 180 4.38 -1.52 -29.96
C TYR A 180 3.48 -2.76 -30.04
N TRP A 181 3.66 -3.72 -29.14
CA TRP A 181 2.84 -4.92 -29.08
C TRP A 181 1.37 -4.61 -28.78
N PHE A 182 1.10 -3.68 -27.86
CA PHE A 182 -0.23 -3.30 -27.41
C PHE A 182 -0.97 -2.52 -28.49
N THR A 183 -0.38 -1.42 -28.99
CA THR A 183 -1.03 -0.54 -29.98
C THR A 183 -1.22 -1.19 -31.34
N GLY A 184 -0.39 -2.19 -31.69
CA GLY A 184 -0.57 -3.01 -32.88
C GLY A 184 -1.72 -4.03 -32.80
N ARG A 185 -2.32 -4.24 -31.61
CA ARG A 185 -3.39 -5.22 -31.37
C ARG A 185 -4.69 -4.61 -30.87
N PHE A 186 -4.57 -3.56 -30.07
CA PHE A 186 -5.69 -2.95 -29.38
C PHE A 186 -5.70 -1.45 -29.68
N PRO A 187 -6.87 -0.88 -29.99
CA PRO A 187 -6.98 0.56 -30.16
C PRO A 187 -6.69 1.23 -28.81
N LEU A 188 -5.67 2.09 -28.78
CA LEU A 188 -5.39 2.94 -27.63
C LEU A 188 -6.07 4.28 -27.86
N LYS A 189 -7.15 4.55 -27.13
CA LYS A 189 -7.73 5.89 -27.08
C LYS A 189 -7.01 6.64 -25.97
N THR A 190 -6.24 7.66 -26.32
CA THR A 190 -5.73 8.59 -25.31
C THR A 190 -6.94 9.28 -24.69
N PRO A 191 -7.14 9.17 -23.37
CA PRO A 191 -8.25 9.85 -22.73
C PRO A 191 -8.05 11.35 -22.87
N HIS A 192 -9.06 12.01 -23.42
CA HIS A 192 -9.17 13.46 -23.38
C HIS A 192 -10.01 13.82 -22.17
N ILE A 193 -9.40 14.42 -21.16
CA ILE A 193 -10.13 14.97 -20.03
C ILE A 193 -10.39 16.45 -20.29
N ASP A 194 -11.66 16.80 -20.26
CA ASP A 194 -12.13 18.19 -20.19
C ASP A 194 -12.32 18.53 -18.71
N ILE A 195 -11.30 19.13 -18.10
CA ILE A 195 -11.30 19.53 -16.70
C ILE A 195 -10.77 20.95 -16.56
N ASP A 196 -11.51 21.78 -15.81
CA ASP A 196 -11.09 23.13 -15.49
C ASP A 196 -10.10 23.11 -14.32
N LEU A 197 -8.81 23.33 -14.62
CA LEU A 197 -7.75 23.42 -13.61
C LEU A 197 -7.56 24.85 -13.06
N GLY A 198 -8.46 25.77 -13.38
CA GLY A 198 -8.36 27.19 -13.06
C GLY A 198 -7.12 27.81 -13.71
N ASP A 199 -6.27 28.43 -12.90
CA ASP A 199 -5.06 29.13 -13.37
C ASP A 199 -3.93 28.19 -13.86
N PHE A 200 -4.10 26.86 -13.75
CA PHE A 200 -3.07 25.92 -14.16
C PHE A 200 -3.22 25.53 -15.64
N GLU A 201 -2.26 25.92 -16.47
CA GLU A 201 -2.24 25.56 -17.89
C GLU A 201 -1.84 24.09 -18.10
N LEU A 202 -2.75 23.32 -18.71
CA LEU A 202 -2.52 21.92 -19.04
C LEU A 202 -1.82 21.80 -20.40
N THR A 203 -0.52 21.48 -20.37
CA THR A 203 0.25 21.18 -21.59
C THR A 203 -0.08 19.79 -22.13
N GLU A 204 0.15 19.57 -23.42
CA GLU A 204 -0.02 18.26 -24.07
C GLU A 204 0.73 17.14 -23.33
N SER A 205 1.98 17.42 -22.90
CA SER A 205 2.81 16.50 -22.12
C SER A 205 2.23 16.12 -20.75
N ARG A 206 1.25 16.87 -20.23
CA ARG A 206 0.62 16.63 -18.92
C ARG A 206 -0.77 16.00 -19.03
N GLN A 207 -1.32 15.83 -20.23
CA GLN A 207 -2.66 15.27 -20.42
C GLN A 207 -2.76 13.83 -19.90
N GLU A 208 -1.78 12.98 -20.22
CA GLU A 208 -1.77 11.57 -19.79
C GLU A 208 -1.78 11.45 -18.26
N ILE A 209 -0.95 12.23 -17.56
CA ILE A 209 -0.87 12.19 -16.10
C ILE A 209 -2.07 12.87 -15.43
N CYS A 210 -2.63 13.92 -16.06
CA CYS A 210 -3.88 14.54 -15.61
C CYS A 210 -5.01 13.53 -15.65
N SER A 211 -5.15 12.80 -16.76
CA SER A 211 -6.18 11.77 -16.90
C SER A 211 -6.04 10.67 -15.87
N LEU A 212 -4.82 10.12 -15.74
CA LEU A 212 -4.56 9.07 -14.76
C LEU A 212 -4.91 9.53 -13.34
N MET A 213 -4.52 10.74 -12.95
CA MET A 213 -4.84 11.27 -11.62
C MET A 213 -6.34 11.43 -11.41
N CYS A 214 -7.09 11.95 -12.39
CA CYS A 214 -8.54 12.09 -12.29
C CYS A 214 -9.23 10.73 -12.16
N ASP A 215 -8.80 9.75 -12.95
CA ASP A 215 -9.35 8.39 -12.90
C ASP A 215 -9.07 7.75 -11.53
N LEU A 216 -7.81 7.77 -11.07
CA LEU A 216 -7.40 7.25 -9.76
C LEU A 216 -8.19 7.91 -8.62
N LEU A 217 -8.33 9.23 -8.66
CA LEU A 217 -9.11 9.99 -7.69
C LEU A 217 -10.60 9.65 -7.77
N SER A 218 -11.14 9.33 -8.94
CA SER A 218 -12.55 8.96 -9.12
C SER A 218 -12.87 7.56 -8.59
N VAL A 219 -11.93 6.63 -8.69
CA VAL A 219 -12.12 5.23 -8.27
C VAL A 219 -11.73 4.98 -6.82
N ARG A 220 -11.02 5.91 -6.17
CA ARG A 220 -10.52 5.76 -4.78
C ARG A 220 -11.59 5.38 -3.76
N LYS A 221 -12.85 5.81 -3.98
CA LYS A 221 -14.01 5.52 -3.12
C LYS A 221 -14.75 4.22 -3.47
N LYS A 222 -14.42 3.59 -4.60
CA LYS A 222 -15.07 2.35 -5.09
C LYS A 222 -14.27 1.09 -4.76
N ARG A 223 -13.04 1.25 -4.28
CA ARG A 223 -12.13 0.13 -4.01
C ARG A 223 -12.61 -0.68 -2.80
N LYS A 224 -12.37 -1.99 -2.83
CA LYS A 224 -12.64 -2.89 -1.71
C LYS A 224 -11.36 -3.41 -1.04
N SER A 225 -10.21 -3.22 -1.67
CA SER A 225 -8.91 -3.70 -1.21
C SER A 225 -7.82 -2.62 -1.32
N GLY A 226 -6.69 -2.83 -0.64
CA GLY A 226 -5.48 -2.01 -0.81
C GLY A 226 -4.91 -2.16 -2.21
N GLY A 227 -4.43 -1.06 -2.82
CA GLY A 227 -4.19 -1.14 -4.26
C GLY A 227 -3.84 0.16 -4.97
N LEU A 228 -4.82 1.05 -4.91
CA LEU A 228 -4.89 2.32 -5.61
C LEU A 228 -4.78 3.46 -4.60
N GLY A 229 -3.92 3.30 -3.61
CA GLY A 229 -3.82 4.23 -2.50
C GLY A 229 -2.92 5.43 -2.77
N ALA A 230 -2.12 5.41 -3.85
CA ALA A 230 -1.16 6.47 -4.12
C ALA A 230 -0.79 6.65 -5.58
N ILE A 231 -0.32 7.86 -5.90
CA ILE A 231 0.44 8.19 -7.10
C ILE A 231 1.69 8.98 -6.69
N SER A 232 2.79 8.81 -7.44
CA SER A 232 3.99 9.62 -7.27
C SER A 232 4.30 10.44 -8.52
N LEU A 233 4.46 11.75 -8.33
CA LEU A 233 4.87 12.71 -9.35
C LEU A 233 6.36 13.01 -9.18
N MET A 234 7.17 12.64 -10.17
CA MET A 234 8.61 12.87 -10.18
C MET A 234 9.00 13.83 -11.30
N GLY A 235 9.90 14.76 -11.02
CA GLY A 235 10.38 15.75 -11.98
C GLY A 235 11.37 16.72 -11.35
N LEU A 236 11.86 17.71 -12.09
CA LEU A 236 12.83 18.67 -11.56
C LEU A 236 12.19 19.60 -10.51
N PRO A 237 12.99 20.16 -9.58
CA PRO A 237 12.52 21.22 -8.70
C PRO A 237 11.98 22.40 -9.53
N GLY A 238 10.80 22.91 -9.18
CA GLY A 238 10.18 24.02 -9.89
C GLY A 238 9.22 23.65 -11.02
N ASP A 239 9.12 22.38 -11.43
CA ASP A 239 8.24 21.93 -12.53
C ASP A 239 6.72 22.00 -12.23
N GLY A 240 6.32 22.58 -11.08
CA GLY A 240 4.92 22.77 -10.72
C GLY A 240 4.19 21.52 -10.22
N LYS A 241 4.89 20.45 -9.81
CA LYS A 241 4.29 19.16 -9.38
C LYS A 241 3.23 19.31 -8.29
N SER A 242 3.54 20.03 -7.21
CA SER A 242 2.59 20.25 -6.11
C SER A 242 1.41 21.12 -6.57
N LEU A 243 1.67 22.18 -7.35
CA LEU A 243 0.62 23.04 -7.91
C LEU A 243 -0.33 22.26 -8.82
N PHE A 244 0.21 21.36 -9.64
CA PHE A 244 -0.57 20.48 -10.51
C PHE A 244 -1.47 19.53 -9.71
N ALA A 245 -0.93 18.89 -8.67
CA ALA A 245 -1.71 18.03 -7.78
C ALA A 245 -2.83 18.80 -7.07
N GLU A 246 -2.55 20.00 -6.55
CA GLU A 246 -3.55 20.85 -5.92
C GLU A 246 -4.62 21.33 -6.92
N ALA A 247 -4.24 21.63 -8.18
CA ALA A 247 -5.18 22.00 -9.23
C ALA A 247 -6.16 20.86 -9.54
N ILE A 248 -5.67 19.63 -9.71
CA ILE A 248 -6.52 18.46 -9.95
C ILE A 248 -7.44 18.20 -8.76
N CYS A 249 -6.93 18.24 -7.52
CA CYS A 249 -7.79 18.04 -6.34
C CYS A 249 -8.93 19.05 -6.29
N ARG A 250 -8.66 20.34 -6.55
CA ARG A 250 -9.69 21.39 -6.60
C ARG A 250 -10.70 21.14 -7.71
N ALA A 251 -10.23 20.81 -8.91
CA ALA A 251 -11.09 20.54 -10.06
C ALA A 251 -11.98 19.29 -9.88
N MET A 252 -11.49 18.32 -9.09
CA MET A 252 -12.24 17.15 -8.64
C MET A 252 -13.16 17.43 -7.45
N ASN A 253 -13.37 18.70 -7.08
CA ASN A 253 -14.22 19.17 -5.98
C ASN A 253 -13.76 18.72 -4.57
N LEU A 254 -12.46 18.46 -4.37
CA LEU A 254 -11.92 18.25 -3.02
C LEU A 254 -11.64 19.60 -2.37
N ARG A 255 -12.14 19.78 -1.15
CA ARG A 255 -11.87 20.98 -0.35
C ARG A 255 -10.45 20.96 0.19
N ARG A 256 -9.69 22.03 -0.05
CA ARG A 256 -8.41 22.23 0.65
C ARG A 256 -8.68 22.53 2.12
N VAL A 257 -7.97 21.83 3.00
CA VAL A 257 -7.95 22.09 4.45
C VAL A 257 -6.51 22.14 4.95
N GLU A 258 -6.30 22.76 6.10
CA GLU A 258 -4.99 22.71 6.75
C GLU A 258 -4.75 21.32 7.37
N PRO A 259 -3.49 20.90 7.55
CA PRO A 259 -3.19 19.54 8.03
C PRO A 259 -3.83 19.17 9.36
N HIS A 260 -4.05 20.15 10.25
CA HIS A 260 -4.70 19.93 11.55
C HIS A 260 -6.24 19.82 11.47
N GLU A 261 -6.84 20.16 10.33
CA GLU A 261 -8.27 20.07 10.05
C GLU A 261 -8.64 18.80 9.27
N ILE A 262 -7.65 18.02 8.81
CA ILE A 262 -7.90 16.77 8.12
C ILE A 262 -8.64 15.79 9.06
N GLY A 263 -9.64 15.11 8.53
CA GLY A 263 -10.53 14.19 9.23
C GLY A 263 -11.53 14.83 10.21
N THR A 264 -11.48 16.15 10.44
CA THR A 264 -12.48 16.85 11.26
C THR A 264 -13.64 17.41 10.45
N VAL A 265 -13.44 17.56 9.14
CA VAL A 265 -14.47 18.03 8.20
C VAL A 265 -15.24 16.87 7.59
N ASP A 266 -16.56 16.97 7.52
CA ASP A 266 -17.44 15.98 6.88
C ASP A 266 -17.67 16.29 5.38
N VAL A 267 -16.58 16.64 4.69
CA VAL A 267 -16.57 16.84 3.24
C VAL A 267 -15.36 16.12 2.65
N ASP A 268 -15.42 15.84 1.35
CA ASP A 268 -14.27 15.32 0.63
C ASP A 268 -13.18 16.40 0.58
N ALA A 269 -12.03 16.10 1.17
CA ALA A 269 -11.01 17.10 1.43
C ALA A 269 -9.61 16.57 1.11
N TYR A 270 -8.70 17.51 0.93
CA TYR A 270 -7.28 17.23 0.86
C TYR A 270 -6.48 18.21 1.72
N CYS A 271 -5.37 17.74 2.28
CA CYS A 271 -4.36 18.59 2.90
C CYS A 271 -2.99 18.37 2.26
N LYS A 272 -2.11 19.35 2.43
CA LYS A 272 -0.72 19.27 2.00
C LYS A 272 0.22 19.12 3.19
N VAL A 273 1.02 18.07 3.19
CA VAL A 273 2.02 17.79 4.22
C VAL A 273 3.40 18.27 3.73
N PRO A 274 3.99 19.29 4.37
CA PRO A 274 5.30 19.82 3.99
C PRO A 274 6.42 18.85 4.35
N ALA A 275 7.50 18.89 3.56
CA ALA A 275 8.67 18.02 3.73
C ALA A 275 9.33 18.08 5.12
N LYS A 276 9.31 19.26 5.75
CA LYS A 276 9.95 19.54 7.06
C LYS A 276 9.07 19.19 8.26
N MET A 277 7.87 18.66 8.04
CA MET A 277 7.00 18.25 9.14
C MET A 277 7.65 17.14 9.95
N ASN A 278 7.55 17.21 11.29
CA ASN A 278 8.08 16.15 12.14
C ASN A 278 7.29 14.84 11.96
N GLU A 279 7.93 13.74 12.28
CA GLU A 279 7.42 12.39 12.04
C GLU A 279 6.12 12.10 12.81
N VAL A 280 5.99 12.61 14.03
CA VAL A 280 4.82 12.37 14.91
C VAL A 280 3.57 13.03 14.32
N ASP A 281 3.68 14.30 13.93
CA ASP A 281 2.58 15.04 13.32
C ASP A 281 2.21 14.44 11.96
N LYS A 282 3.22 14.10 11.15
CA LYS A 282 3.02 13.48 9.84
C LYS A 282 2.28 12.14 9.95
N ARG A 283 2.70 11.29 10.90
CA ARG A 283 2.03 10.02 11.21
C ARG A 283 0.58 10.25 11.63
N LYS A 284 0.33 11.21 12.52
CA LYS A 284 -1.02 11.55 12.98
C LYS A 284 -1.92 12.00 11.82
N ILE A 285 -1.40 12.88 10.95
CA ILE A 285 -2.11 13.38 9.78
C ILE A 285 -2.45 12.26 8.80
N LEU A 286 -1.48 11.40 8.47
CA LEU A 286 -1.69 10.27 7.56
C LEU A 286 -2.74 9.28 8.10
N LEU A 287 -2.68 8.93 9.38
CA LEU A 287 -3.65 8.04 10.02
C LEU A 287 -5.05 8.67 10.09
N THR A 288 -5.13 9.96 10.41
CA THR A 288 -6.41 10.67 10.49
C THR A 288 -7.06 10.77 9.12
N ALA A 289 -6.29 11.13 8.09
CA ALA A 289 -6.76 11.16 6.71
C ALA A 289 -7.15 9.77 6.20
N PHE A 290 -6.39 8.73 6.57
CA PHE A 290 -6.69 7.34 6.23
C PHE A 290 -8.06 6.91 6.75
N HIS A 291 -8.32 7.08 8.04
CA HIS A 291 -9.62 6.73 8.63
C HIS A 291 -10.75 7.61 8.09
N ALA A 292 -10.48 8.87 7.76
CA ALA A 292 -11.47 9.79 7.18
C ALA A 292 -11.71 9.59 5.67
N GLY A 293 -10.95 8.74 4.98
CA GLY A 293 -11.07 8.55 3.53
C GLY A 293 -10.65 9.76 2.69
N GLN A 294 -9.76 10.62 3.20
CA GLN A 294 -9.38 11.90 2.60
C GLN A 294 -8.02 11.85 1.88
N VAL A 295 -7.71 12.89 1.11
CA VAL A 295 -6.50 12.91 0.26
C VAL A 295 -5.35 13.65 0.94
N VAL A 296 -4.14 13.10 0.86
CA VAL A 296 -2.92 13.74 1.37
C VAL A 296 -1.94 13.98 0.24
N ILE A 297 -1.48 15.22 0.09
CA ILE A 297 -0.36 15.56 -0.79
C ILE A 297 0.91 15.60 0.07
N GLU A 298 1.82 14.64 -0.10
CA GLU A 298 3.11 14.61 0.59
C GLU A 298 4.19 15.28 -0.28
N GLU A 299 4.78 16.38 0.21
CA GLU A 299 5.85 17.07 -0.51
C GLU A 299 7.24 16.49 -0.19
N GLU A 300 8.08 16.42 -1.23
CA GLU A 300 9.46 15.93 -1.18
C GLU A 300 9.61 14.59 -0.44
N ALA A 301 8.81 13.61 -0.87
CA ALA A 301 8.74 12.29 -0.21
C ALA A 301 10.10 11.58 -0.08
N ASN A 302 11.08 11.92 -0.93
CA ASN A 302 12.43 11.35 -0.92
C ASN A 302 13.44 12.04 0.01
N VAL A 303 13.04 13.12 0.70
CA VAL A 303 13.85 13.83 1.70
C VAL A 303 13.35 13.57 3.12
N ALA A 304 12.06 13.28 3.28
CA ALA A 304 11.45 12.98 4.57
C ALA A 304 11.98 11.65 5.14
N LYS A 305 12.01 11.52 6.48
CA LYS A 305 12.24 10.22 7.13
C LYS A 305 11.17 9.23 6.65
N PRO A 306 11.58 8.00 6.26
CA PRO A 306 10.64 7.01 5.76
C PRO A 306 9.69 6.58 6.87
N LEU A 307 8.39 6.62 6.57
CA LEU A 307 7.31 6.01 7.35
C LEU A 307 6.85 4.72 6.63
N GLU A 308 7.80 3.91 6.16
CA GLU A 308 7.55 2.77 5.24
C GLU A 308 6.50 1.80 5.82
N SER A 309 6.65 1.42 7.09
CA SER A 309 5.67 0.58 7.81
C SER A 309 4.25 1.15 7.75
N LEU A 310 4.09 2.45 8.07
CA LEU A 310 2.79 3.11 8.05
C LEU A 310 2.25 3.22 6.62
N HIS A 311 3.08 3.62 5.67
CA HIS A 311 2.69 3.76 4.27
C HIS A 311 2.26 2.42 3.69
N ASN A 312 3.01 1.34 3.93
CA ASN A 312 2.63 0.01 3.49
C ASN A 312 1.30 -0.41 4.10
N ALA A 313 1.10 -0.21 5.42
CA ALA A 313 -0.16 -0.51 6.07
C ALA A 313 -1.34 0.23 5.41
N ILE A 314 -1.29 1.57 5.34
CA ILE A 314 -2.43 2.38 4.86
C ILE A 314 -2.69 2.18 3.36
N LEU A 315 -1.66 1.89 2.57
CA LEU A 315 -1.80 1.55 1.15
C LEU A 315 -2.38 0.13 0.94
N MET A 316 -2.22 -0.74 1.93
CA MET A 316 -2.87 -2.05 2.01
C MET A 316 -4.31 -1.97 2.55
N GLY A 317 -4.77 -0.79 2.97
CA GLY A 317 -6.13 -0.56 3.44
C GLY A 317 -6.32 -0.72 4.94
N TYR A 318 -5.24 -0.71 5.73
CA TYR A 318 -5.27 -0.87 7.19
C TYR A 318 -4.30 0.09 7.89
N ASP A 319 -4.46 0.35 9.17
CA ASP A 319 -3.37 0.95 9.96
C ASP A 319 -2.39 -0.12 10.47
N GLU A 320 -1.34 0.31 11.15
CA GLU A 320 -0.32 -0.58 11.72
C GLU A 320 -0.85 -1.49 12.84
N GLU A 321 -2.08 -1.25 13.30
CA GLU A 321 -2.80 -2.07 14.27
C GLU A 321 -3.78 -3.04 13.56
N GLY A 322 -3.78 -3.05 12.23
CA GLY A 322 -4.59 -3.93 11.41
C GLY A 322 -6.04 -3.46 11.22
N LYS A 323 -6.43 -2.30 11.77
CA LYS A 323 -7.79 -1.76 11.65
C LYS A 323 -8.00 -1.16 10.26
N SER A 324 -9.13 -1.49 9.64
CA SER A 324 -9.53 -0.92 8.34
C SER A 324 -9.86 0.56 8.47
N ALA A 325 -9.78 1.30 7.36
CA ALA A 325 -10.28 2.66 7.29
C ALA A 325 -11.77 2.72 7.66
N GLU A 326 -12.17 3.77 8.37
CA GLU A 326 -13.58 4.00 8.73
C GLU A 326 -14.40 4.51 7.54
N LYS A 327 -13.77 5.27 6.64
CA LYS A 327 -14.34 5.74 5.37
C LYS A 327 -13.44 5.37 4.19
N ASP A 328 -14.05 4.85 3.12
CA ASP A 328 -13.35 4.63 1.86
C ASP A 328 -12.96 5.96 1.21
N GLY A 329 -11.86 5.93 0.44
CA GLY A 329 -11.45 7.07 -0.37
C GLY A 329 -10.07 7.63 -0.10
N PHE A 330 -9.37 7.15 0.93
CA PHE A 330 -8.04 7.65 1.26
C PHE A 330 -7.07 7.56 0.08
N PHE A 331 -6.32 8.62 -0.21
CA PHE A 331 -5.37 8.60 -1.33
C PHE A 331 -4.17 9.50 -1.06
N ILE A 332 -2.99 9.08 -1.47
CA ILE A 332 -1.74 9.82 -1.30
C ILE A 332 -1.22 10.29 -2.65
N ILE A 333 -0.95 11.58 -2.78
CA ILE A 333 -0.20 12.13 -3.91
C ILE A 333 1.18 12.51 -3.40
N ARG A 334 2.21 11.77 -3.79
CA ARG A 334 3.59 12.11 -3.44
C ARG A 334 4.21 12.96 -4.52
N THR A 335 4.77 14.11 -4.16
CA THR A 335 5.66 14.84 -5.07
C THR A 335 7.10 14.60 -4.65
N GLN A 336 7.96 14.33 -5.63
CA GLN A 336 9.38 14.11 -5.37
C GLN A 336 10.22 14.66 -6.51
N ASN A 337 11.43 15.07 -6.15
CA ASN A 337 12.41 15.46 -7.14
C ASN A 337 13.19 14.21 -7.60
N ASP A 338 13.79 14.24 -8.79
CA ASP A 338 14.55 13.10 -9.30
C ASP A 338 15.72 12.69 -8.36
N LEU A 339 16.32 11.53 -8.59
CA LEU A 339 17.41 11.02 -7.76
C LEU A 339 18.79 11.61 -8.11
N THR A 340 18.92 12.47 -9.13
CA THR A 340 20.23 12.99 -9.57
C THR A 340 20.76 14.11 -8.69
N SER A 341 19.94 14.70 -7.81
CA SER A 341 20.40 15.71 -6.85
C SER A 341 20.84 15.10 -5.50
N LYS A 342 21.93 15.64 -4.93
CA LYS A 342 22.55 15.16 -3.68
C LYS A 342 21.56 15.07 -2.50
N GLY A 343 21.65 13.98 -1.72
CA GLY A 343 20.92 13.80 -0.45
C GLY A 343 19.58 13.06 -0.53
N ARG A 344 19.18 12.57 -1.71
CA ARG A 344 17.89 11.92 -1.95
C ARG A 344 18.00 10.39 -1.92
N ARG A 345 16.97 9.71 -1.42
CA ARG A 345 16.84 8.24 -1.47
C ARG A 345 15.75 7.84 -2.46
N PRO A 346 15.83 6.68 -3.11
CA PRO A 346 14.68 6.10 -3.81
C PRO A 346 13.49 6.07 -2.86
N ALA A 347 12.32 6.53 -3.30
CA ALA A 347 11.10 6.32 -2.52
C ALA A 347 10.83 4.81 -2.42
N SER A 348 10.62 4.32 -1.19
CA SER A 348 10.13 2.97 -0.93
C SER A 348 8.63 2.84 -1.21
#